data_AF-A0AAU9VYV8-F1
#
_entry.id   AF-A0AAU9VYV8-F1
#
_cell.length_a   1.000
_cell.length_b   1.000
_cell.length_c   1.000
_cell.angle_alpha   90.00
_cell.angle_beta   90.00
_cell.angle_gamma   90.00
#
_symmetry.space_group_name_H-M   'P 1'
#
loop_
_entity.id
_entity.type
_entity.pdbx_description
1 polymer ?
#
loop_
_entity_poly.entity_id
_entity_poly.type
_entity_poly.pdbx_seq_one_letter_code
_entity_poly.pdbx_strand_id
1 'polypeptide(L)'
;MPPKVDVKTLAGKLDNAVKLLYELMEEFETIFSVKSEPKTLEAAFSLVETKYRLVKKQQETILDRLVDEGTGPEDELVLATKKAGDKTKADFLQITLKFAAYQKEQNSSENSNNATTLEALTLSMSSMTPAVQKMADNIGSKPSNSSLQRLPEPVWDGTRRTYATWKKEFSHWMKKYGQDKDEQLQRFRNAMPKGSFWTDQVKTCKTIDSAWIILDTEFADRRKLMDELHTEINNLKAVKRDSKSLTHSLRQ
;
A
#
# COMPACT_ATOMS: atom_id res chain seq x y z
N MET A 1 27.04 -29.96 -16.12
CA MET A 1 26.90 -28.56 -15.65
C MET A 1 26.28 -27.74 -16.77
N PRO A 2 25.27 -26.90 -16.51
CA PRO A 2 24.76 -25.99 -17.53
C PRO A 2 25.84 -24.98 -17.94
N PRO A 3 25.87 -24.50 -19.20
CA PRO A 3 26.85 -23.53 -19.65
C PRO A 3 26.71 -22.23 -18.85
N LYS A 4 27.81 -21.73 -18.29
CA LYS A 4 27.85 -20.39 -17.70
C LYS A 4 27.61 -19.38 -18.83
N VAL A 5 26.54 -18.60 -18.73
CA VAL A 5 26.27 -17.49 -19.66
C VAL A 5 27.35 -16.42 -19.44
N ASP A 6 28.02 -16.05 -20.53
CA ASP A 6 29.08 -15.05 -20.55
C ASP A 6 28.59 -13.65 -20.13
N VAL A 7 29.42 -12.92 -19.37
CA VAL A 7 29.04 -11.62 -18.79
C VAL A 7 28.80 -10.56 -19.86
N LYS A 8 29.52 -10.60 -21.00
CA LYS A 8 29.25 -9.65 -22.12
C LYS A 8 27.88 -9.89 -22.73
N THR A 9 27.44 -11.14 -22.79
CA THR A 9 26.08 -11.48 -23.23
C THR A 9 25.03 -10.96 -22.24
N LEU A 10 25.31 -10.97 -20.95
CA LEU A 10 24.43 -10.39 -19.94
C LEU A 10 24.39 -8.86 -20.01
N ALA A 11 25.53 -8.21 -20.23
CA ALA A 11 25.63 -6.77 -20.43
C ALA A 11 24.81 -6.30 -21.65
N GLY A 12 24.92 -7.00 -22.79
CA GLY A 12 24.09 -6.69 -23.96
C GLY A 12 22.58 -6.85 -23.73
N LYS A 13 22.17 -7.81 -22.88
CA LYS A 13 20.77 -7.96 -22.45
C LYS A 13 20.33 -6.83 -21.53
N LEU A 14 21.21 -6.38 -20.64
CA LEU A 14 20.97 -5.23 -19.76
C LEU A 14 20.74 -3.97 -20.59
N ASP A 15 21.59 -3.69 -21.59
CA ASP A 15 21.44 -2.52 -22.46
C ASP A 15 20.09 -2.49 -23.18
N ASN A 16 19.64 -3.64 -23.70
CA ASN A 16 18.33 -3.74 -24.32
C ASN A 16 17.19 -3.53 -23.30
N ALA A 17 17.32 -4.08 -22.09
CA ALA A 17 16.33 -3.90 -21.04
C ALA A 17 16.26 -2.44 -20.56
N VAL A 18 17.39 -1.73 -20.51
CA VAL A 18 17.49 -0.31 -20.21
C VAL A 18 16.83 0.52 -21.30
N LYS A 19 17.07 0.24 -22.58
CA LYS A 19 16.37 0.94 -23.70
C LYS A 19 14.86 0.83 -23.59
N LEU A 20 14.35 -0.38 -23.41
CA LEU A 20 12.91 -0.62 -23.20
C LEU A 20 12.35 0.10 -21.97
N LEU A 21 13.16 0.26 -20.91
CA LEU A 21 12.76 1.04 -19.75
C LEU A 21 12.63 2.53 -20.09
N TYR A 22 13.57 3.10 -20.85
CA TYR A 22 13.50 4.49 -21.28
C TYR A 22 12.31 4.75 -22.22
N GLU A 23 11.99 3.82 -23.12
CA GLU A 23 10.76 3.90 -23.94
C GLU A 23 9.51 3.98 -23.07
N LEU A 24 9.40 3.13 -22.03
CA LEU A 24 8.28 3.18 -21.09
C LEU A 24 8.24 4.49 -20.27
N MET A 25 9.41 5.05 -19.92
CA MET A 25 9.49 6.34 -19.24
C MET A 25 9.01 7.48 -20.16
N GLU A 26 9.37 7.46 -21.44
CA GLU A 26 8.89 8.43 -22.44
C GLU A 26 7.37 8.30 -22.68
N GLU A 27 6.85 7.07 -22.73
CA GLU A 27 5.41 6.83 -22.78
C GLU A 27 4.70 7.40 -21.55
N PHE A 28 5.25 7.16 -20.34
CA PHE A 28 4.73 7.76 -19.13
C PHE A 28 4.70 9.29 -19.21
N GLU A 29 5.78 9.93 -19.67
CA GLU A 29 5.85 11.39 -19.80
C GLU A 29 4.84 11.93 -20.82
N THR A 30 4.61 11.20 -21.90
CA THR A 30 3.61 11.56 -22.92
C THR A 30 2.20 11.51 -22.33
N ILE A 31 1.87 10.42 -21.62
CA ILE A 31 0.59 10.22 -20.94
C ILE A 31 0.39 11.26 -19.82
N PHE A 32 1.44 11.54 -19.05
CA PHE A 32 1.45 12.56 -18.00
C PHE A 32 1.17 13.96 -18.57
N SER A 33 1.81 14.31 -19.69
CA SER A 33 1.71 15.64 -20.30
C SER A 33 0.31 15.98 -20.80
N VAL A 34 -0.44 14.98 -21.29
CA VAL A 34 -1.82 15.16 -21.74
C VAL A 34 -2.84 15.17 -20.60
N LYS A 35 -2.39 15.10 -19.33
CA LYS A 35 -3.24 15.01 -18.13
C LYS A 35 -4.32 13.93 -18.27
N SER A 36 -3.90 12.75 -18.72
CA SER A 36 -4.79 11.61 -18.92
C SER A 36 -5.50 11.19 -17.63
N GLU A 37 -6.52 10.33 -17.77
CA GLU A 37 -7.20 9.72 -16.64
C GLU A 37 -6.22 9.05 -15.65
N PRO A 38 -6.48 9.13 -14.33
CA PRO A 38 -5.59 8.59 -13.31
C PRO A 38 -5.23 7.11 -13.51
N LYS A 39 -6.18 6.29 -13.97
CA LYS A 39 -6.00 4.86 -14.22
C LYS A 39 -4.99 4.57 -15.35
N THR A 40 -5.01 5.39 -16.40
CA THR A 40 -4.08 5.24 -17.55
C THR A 40 -2.66 5.58 -17.13
N LEU A 41 -2.49 6.64 -16.35
CA LEU A 41 -1.19 7.04 -15.83
C LEU A 41 -0.66 6.05 -14.78
N GLU A 42 -1.52 5.49 -13.93
CA GLU A 42 -1.17 4.43 -12.97
C GLU A 42 -0.71 3.14 -13.67
N ALA A 43 -1.37 2.76 -14.76
CA ALA A 43 -0.96 1.61 -15.58
C ALA A 43 0.42 1.84 -16.22
N ALA A 44 0.65 3.01 -16.82
CA ALA A 44 1.94 3.37 -17.40
C ALA A 44 3.06 3.38 -16.34
N PHE A 45 2.81 3.98 -15.17
CA PHE A 45 3.76 3.96 -14.06
C PHE A 45 4.08 2.55 -13.57
N SER A 46 3.08 1.67 -13.48
CA SER A 46 3.26 0.27 -13.06
C SER A 46 4.15 -0.52 -14.03
N LEU A 47 4.08 -0.23 -15.34
CA LEU A 47 4.96 -0.82 -16.34
C LEU A 47 6.40 -0.33 -16.17
N VAL A 48 6.59 0.98 -16.01
CA VAL A 48 7.91 1.59 -15.72
C VAL A 48 8.53 0.97 -14.46
N GLU A 49 7.77 0.89 -13.37
CA GLU A 49 8.23 0.31 -12.11
C GLU A 49 8.64 -1.15 -12.25
N THR A 50 7.81 -1.96 -12.90
CA THR A 50 8.06 -3.39 -13.11
C THR A 50 9.33 -3.59 -13.92
N LYS A 51 9.50 -2.82 -15.00
CA LYS A 51 10.68 -2.91 -15.86
C LYS A 51 11.94 -2.42 -15.15
N TYR A 52 11.86 -1.34 -14.38
CA TYR A 52 12.98 -0.83 -13.58
C TYR A 52 13.48 -1.86 -12.57
N ARG A 53 12.57 -2.54 -11.84
CA ARG A 53 12.95 -3.61 -10.90
C ARG A 53 13.70 -4.75 -11.59
N LEU A 54 13.30 -5.11 -12.81
CA LEU A 54 13.97 -6.14 -13.60
C LEU A 54 15.38 -5.70 -14.03
N VAL A 55 15.52 -4.47 -14.54
CA VAL A 55 16.81 -3.88 -14.93
C VAL A 55 17.75 -3.83 -13.74
N LYS A 56 17.28 -3.35 -12.59
CA LYS A 56 18.06 -3.30 -11.34
C LYS A 56 18.58 -4.67 -10.93
N LYS A 57 17.71 -5.69 -10.95
CA LYS A 57 18.10 -7.07 -10.60
C LYS A 57 19.15 -7.64 -11.58
N GLN A 58 19.01 -7.34 -12.88
CA GLN A 58 20.00 -7.76 -13.88
C GLN A 58 21.35 -7.09 -13.66
N GLN A 59 21.34 -5.79 -13.33
CA GLN A 59 22.56 -5.05 -13.00
C GLN A 59 23.26 -5.60 -11.76
N GLU A 60 22.51 -5.85 -10.67
CA GLU A 60 23.05 -6.50 -9.45
C GLU A 60 23.67 -7.86 -9.77
N THR A 61 22.98 -8.69 -10.56
CA THR A 61 23.48 -10.01 -10.99
C THR A 61 24.78 -9.92 -11.80
N ILE A 62 24.92 -8.91 -12.66
CA ILE A 62 26.13 -8.70 -13.46
C ILE A 62 27.28 -8.25 -12.57
N LEU A 63 27.02 -7.31 -11.64
CA LEU A 63 28.03 -6.84 -10.69
C LEU A 63 28.53 -7.96 -9.78
N ASP A 64 27.63 -8.80 -9.25
CA ASP A 64 28.01 -9.95 -8.42
C ASP A 64 28.90 -10.94 -9.19
N ARG A 65 28.55 -11.24 -10.45
CA ARG A 65 29.38 -12.12 -11.31
C ARG A 65 30.74 -11.54 -11.63
N LEU A 66 30.83 -10.24 -11.86
CA LEU A 66 32.11 -9.58 -12.13
C LEU A 66 33.03 -9.66 -10.90
N VAL A 67 32.46 -9.52 -9.69
CA VAL A 67 33.19 -9.73 -8.44
C VAL A 67 33.65 -11.19 -8.31
N ASP A 68 32.79 -12.16 -8.60
CA ASP A 68 33.13 -13.60 -8.57
C ASP A 68 34.22 -13.99 -9.59
N GLU A 69 34.29 -13.29 -10.73
CA GLU A 69 35.33 -13.47 -11.76
C GLU A 69 36.66 -12.78 -11.40
N GLY A 70 36.74 -12.14 -10.23
CA GLY A 70 37.94 -11.41 -9.78
C GLY A 70 38.17 -10.10 -10.51
N THR A 71 37.13 -9.56 -11.16
CA THR A 71 37.20 -8.28 -11.88
C THR A 71 37.35 -7.15 -10.87
N GLY A 72 38.38 -6.32 -11.06
CA GLY A 72 38.67 -5.20 -10.18
C GLY A 72 37.56 -4.14 -10.20
N PRO A 73 37.37 -3.37 -9.12
CA PRO A 73 36.35 -2.32 -9.05
C PRO A 73 36.59 -1.14 -10.02
N GLU A 74 37.84 -1.01 -10.49
CA GLU A 74 38.32 -0.01 -11.47
C GLU A 74 38.09 -0.47 -12.92
N ASP A 75 37.62 -1.71 -13.13
CA ASP A 75 37.40 -2.25 -14.47
C ASP A 75 36.32 -1.44 -15.21
N GLU A 76 36.58 -1.16 -16.50
CA GLU A 76 35.72 -0.35 -17.34
C GLU A 76 34.28 -0.87 -17.40
N LEU A 77 34.11 -2.20 -17.43
CA LEU A 77 32.80 -2.83 -17.49
C LEU A 77 32.03 -2.69 -16.16
N VAL A 78 32.75 -2.78 -15.02
CA VAL A 78 32.19 -2.55 -13.68
C VAL A 78 31.75 -1.10 -13.52
N LEU A 79 32.62 -0.16 -13.91
CA LEU A 79 32.34 1.28 -13.85
C LEU A 79 31.17 1.68 -14.76
N ALA A 80 31.15 1.18 -16.00
CA ALA A 80 30.07 1.44 -16.95
C ALA A 80 28.73 0.90 -16.44
N THR A 81 28.71 -0.32 -15.91
CA THR A 81 27.50 -0.95 -15.35
C THR A 81 26.97 -0.18 -14.14
N LYS A 82 27.84 0.27 -13.23
CA LYS A 82 27.44 1.11 -12.08
C LYS A 82 26.86 2.45 -12.54
N LYS A 83 27.58 3.17 -13.41
CA LYS A 83 27.17 4.48 -13.92
C LYS A 83 25.82 4.42 -14.64
N ALA A 84 25.61 3.40 -15.49
CA ALA A 84 24.34 3.20 -16.18
C ALA A 84 23.18 2.97 -15.19
N GLY A 85 23.42 2.17 -14.15
CA GLY A 85 22.42 1.95 -13.10
C GLY A 85 22.10 3.16 -12.26
N ASP A 86 23.11 3.93 -11.85
CA ASP A 86 22.92 5.15 -11.07
C ASP A 86 22.08 6.18 -11.84
N LYS A 87 22.38 6.33 -13.14
CA LYS A 87 21.58 7.17 -14.03
C LYS A 87 20.14 6.65 -14.15
N THR A 88 19.97 5.36 -14.44
CA THR A 88 18.66 4.73 -14.59
C THR A 88 17.82 4.88 -13.32
N LYS A 89 18.44 4.73 -12.15
CA LYS A 89 17.82 4.94 -10.83
C LYS A 89 17.40 6.39 -10.62
N ALA A 90 18.26 7.35 -10.94
CA ALA A 90 17.94 8.77 -10.82
C ALA A 90 16.73 9.16 -11.69
N ASP A 91 16.71 8.70 -12.94
CA ASP A 91 15.63 8.97 -13.88
C ASP A 91 14.31 8.32 -13.42
N PHE A 92 14.35 7.07 -12.94
CA PHE A 92 13.20 6.40 -12.34
C PHE A 92 12.63 7.14 -11.11
N LEU A 93 13.51 7.69 -10.27
CA LEU A 93 13.09 8.47 -9.10
C LEU A 93 12.38 9.77 -9.53
N GLN A 94 12.81 10.41 -10.61
CA GLN A 94 12.09 11.59 -11.13
C GLN A 94 10.67 11.24 -11.59
N ILE A 95 10.51 10.14 -12.32
CA ILE A 95 9.20 9.62 -12.75
C ILE A 95 8.31 9.33 -11.54
N THR A 96 8.89 8.69 -10.50
CA THR A 96 8.18 8.38 -9.25
C THR A 96 7.71 9.65 -8.53
N LEU A 97 8.57 10.67 -8.45
CA LEU A 97 8.22 11.95 -7.84
C LEU A 97 7.11 12.67 -8.60
N LYS A 98 7.17 12.68 -9.94
CA LYS A 98 6.10 13.24 -10.80
C LYS A 98 4.77 12.53 -10.57
N PHE A 99 4.78 11.20 -10.54
CA PHE A 99 3.57 10.43 -10.30
C PHE A 99 2.99 10.66 -8.89
N ALA A 100 3.84 10.75 -7.86
CA ALA A 100 3.41 11.07 -6.50
C ALA A 100 2.80 12.48 -6.39
N ALA A 101 3.37 13.47 -7.08
CA ALA A 101 2.80 14.82 -7.15
C ALA A 101 1.41 14.81 -7.81
N TYR A 102 1.26 14.11 -8.94
CA TYR A 102 -0.04 13.96 -9.61
C TYR A 102 -1.10 13.30 -8.72
N GLN A 103 -0.74 12.23 -8.00
CA GLN A 103 -1.69 11.60 -7.05
C GLN A 103 -2.13 12.57 -5.95
N LYS A 104 -1.21 13.40 -5.45
CA LYS A 104 -1.53 14.42 -4.45
C LYS A 104 -2.50 15.48 -4.99
N GLU A 105 -2.32 15.91 -6.24
CA GLU A 105 -3.22 16.86 -6.91
C GLU A 105 -4.62 16.27 -7.13
N GLN A 106 -4.71 15.01 -7.56
CA GLN A 106 -6.00 14.32 -7.75
C GLN A 106 -6.78 14.20 -6.44
N ASN A 107 -6.12 13.75 -5.37
CA ASN A 107 -6.70 13.65 -4.03
C ASN A 107 -7.12 15.02 -3.45
N SER A 108 -6.47 16.11 -3.87
CA SER A 108 -6.84 17.47 -3.47
C SER A 108 -8.04 18.00 -4.25
N SER A 109 -8.21 17.63 -5.52
CA SER A 109 -9.32 18.08 -6.37
C SER A 109 -10.64 17.37 -6.03
N GLU A 110 -10.57 16.09 -5.63
CA GLU A 110 -11.74 15.30 -5.22
C GLU A 110 -12.40 15.87 -3.94
N ASN A 111 -11.61 16.48 -3.04
CA ASN A 111 -12.12 17.16 -1.85
C ASN A 111 -12.91 18.45 -2.15
N SER A 112 -12.78 19.05 -3.34
CA SER A 112 -13.53 20.26 -3.71
C SER A 112 -14.97 19.96 -4.14
N ASN A 113 -15.22 18.78 -4.71
CA ASN A 113 -16.56 18.39 -5.18
C ASN A 113 -17.43 17.78 -4.06
N ASN A 114 -16.78 17.33 -2.98
CA ASN A 114 -17.43 16.75 -1.80
C ASN A 114 -17.86 17.83 -0.78
N ALA A 115 -17.33 19.05 -0.88
CA ALA A 115 -17.69 20.15 0.01
C ALA A 115 -19.13 20.61 -0.21
N THR A 116 -19.59 20.67 -1.47
CA THR A 116 -20.94 21.11 -1.83
C THR A 116 -22.02 20.12 -1.38
N THR A 117 -21.73 18.82 -1.36
CA THR A 117 -22.63 17.78 -0.85
C THR A 117 -22.64 17.70 0.67
N LEU A 118 -21.52 18.00 1.34
CA LEU A 118 -21.42 18.01 2.80
C LEU A 118 -22.09 19.24 3.41
N GLU A 119 -22.05 20.42 2.77
CA GLU A 119 -22.84 21.59 3.16
C GLU A 119 -24.35 21.34 3.01
N ALA A 120 -24.79 20.69 1.93
CA ALA A 120 -26.19 20.33 1.73
C ALA A 120 -26.69 19.32 2.79
N LEU A 121 -25.86 18.35 3.17
CA LEU A 121 -26.16 17.40 4.25
C LEU A 121 -26.11 18.05 5.64
N THR A 122 -25.22 19.03 5.85
CA THR A 122 -25.09 19.77 7.11
C THR A 122 -26.26 20.73 7.33
N LEU A 123 -26.77 21.35 6.27
CA LEU A 123 -28.02 22.13 6.28
C LEU A 123 -29.23 21.23 6.57
N SER A 124 -29.27 20.03 5.98
CA SER A 124 -30.34 19.05 6.26
C SER A 124 -30.32 18.50 7.69
N MET A 125 -29.14 18.38 8.31
CA MET A 125 -29.01 17.92 9.70
C MET A 125 -29.28 18.99 10.75
N SER A 126 -29.14 20.28 10.41
CA SER A 126 -29.37 21.39 11.35
C SER A 126 -30.86 21.60 11.68
N SER A 127 -31.77 20.99 10.92
CA SER A 127 -33.23 21.13 11.10
C SER A 127 -33.86 20.14 12.11
N MET A 128 -33.09 19.25 12.75
CA MET A 128 -33.64 18.19 13.62
C MET A 128 -33.20 18.25 15.10
N THR A 129 -32.58 19.35 15.53
CA THR A 129 -31.93 19.44 16.85
C THR A 129 -32.62 20.29 17.95
N PRO A 130 -33.95 20.49 18.02
CA PRO A 130 -34.56 21.07 19.24
C PRO A 130 -34.88 20.02 20.33
N ALA A 131 -34.96 18.73 19.99
CA ALA A 131 -35.50 17.71 20.90
C ALA A 131 -34.45 17.03 21.82
N VAL A 132 -33.15 17.21 21.55
CA VAL A 132 -32.06 16.54 22.32
C VAL A 132 -31.43 17.47 23.36
N GLN A 133 -31.58 18.80 23.20
CA GLN A 133 -30.91 19.79 24.06
C GLN A 133 -31.48 19.88 25.48
N LYS A 134 -32.70 19.40 25.74
CA LYS A 134 -33.36 19.52 27.07
C LYS A 134 -32.98 18.44 28.10
N MET A 135 -32.05 17.54 27.79
CA MET A 135 -31.60 16.49 28.72
C MET A 135 -30.14 16.63 29.19
N ALA A 136 -29.38 17.61 28.70
CA ALA A 136 -27.96 17.79 29.05
C ALA A 136 -27.70 18.70 30.26
N ASP A 137 -28.70 19.45 30.73
CA ASP A 137 -28.51 20.45 31.79
C ASP A 137 -28.59 19.91 33.23
N ASN A 138 -28.78 18.60 33.41
CA ASN A 138 -28.86 18.00 34.75
C ASN A 138 -27.87 16.84 34.85
N ILE A 139 -26.60 17.19 35.08
CA ILE A 139 -25.62 16.56 36.00
C ILE A 139 -24.29 17.28 35.71
N GLY A 140 -24.13 18.44 36.36
CA GLY A 140 -22.82 19.01 36.59
C GLY A 140 -22.13 18.20 37.67
N SER A 141 -20.99 17.59 37.33
CA SER A 141 -19.82 17.41 38.20
C SER A 141 -18.79 16.55 37.49
N LYS A 142 -17.63 17.14 37.22
CA LYS A 142 -16.41 16.45 36.80
C LYS A 142 -16.02 15.42 37.87
N PRO A 143 -15.87 14.12 37.54
CA PRO A 143 -15.03 13.23 38.32
C PRO A 143 -13.65 13.20 37.66
N SER A 144 -12.67 13.82 38.33
CA SER A 144 -11.31 13.32 38.28
C SER A 144 -11.30 12.01 39.07
N ASN A 145 -11.43 10.88 38.38
CA ASN A 145 -11.10 9.52 38.83
C ASN A 145 -11.06 8.67 37.55
N SER A 146 -9.88 8.22 37.12
CA SER A 146 -9.39 6.87 37.43
C SER A 146 -10.46 5.80 37.21
N SER A 147 -10.23 4.97 36.18
CA SER A 147 -11.03 3.80 35.79
C SER A 147 -12.49 4.10 35.45
N LEU A 148 -12.88 4.03 34.18
CA LEU A 148 -14.18 3.52 33.75
C LEU A 148 -14.28 3.53 32.22
N GLN A 149 -14.63 2.35 31.67
CA GLN A 149 -14.91 2.06 30.26
C GLN A 149 -13.72 2.21 29.31
N ARG A 150 -12.69 1.36 29.48
CA ARG A 150 -11.87 0.94 28.33
C ARG A 150 -12.80 0.23 27.35
N LEU A 151 -13.35 0.97 26.40
CA LEU A 151 -13.97 0.41 25.20
C LEU A 151 -12.98 -0.61 24.61
N PRO A 152 -13.48 -1.78 24.14
CA PRO A 152 -12.61 -2.82 23.62
C PRO A 152 -11.71 -2.20 22.55
N GLU A 153 -10.41 -2.22 22.82
CA GLU A 153 -9.42 -1.72 21.86
C GLU A 153 -9.65 -2.51 20.56
N PRO A 154 -9.73 -1.85 19.39
CA PRO A 154 -9.92 -2.57 18.15
C PRO A 154 -8.73 -3.51 17.97
N VAL A 155 -8.96 -4.80 18.20
CA VAL A 155 -7.95 -5.83 18.03
C VAL A 155 -7.90 -6.17 16.56
N TRP A 156 -6.69 -6.22 16.02
CA TRP A 156 -6.47 -6.65 14.65
C TRP A 156 -6.19 -8.15 14.61
N ASP A 157 -6.83 -8.85 13.67
CA ASP A 157 -6.66 -10.29 13.46
C ASP A 157 -5.36 -10.64 12.71
N GLY A 158 -4.59 -9.65 12.26
CA GLY A 158 -3.35 -9.83 11.52
C GLY A 158 -3.53 -10.15 10.04
N THR A 159 -4.76 -10.06 9.51
CA THR A 159 -5.03 -10.36 8.10
C THR A 159 -4.96 -9.11 7.23
N ARG A 160 -4.53 -9.29 5.97
CA ARG A 160 -4.47 -8.20 4.99
C ARG A 160 -5.85 -7.67 4.62
N ARG A 161 -6.88 -8.53 4.65
CA ARG A 161 -8.27 -8.19 4.33
C ARG A 161 -8.87 -7.18 5.30
N THR A 162 -8.56 -7.27 6.59
CA THR A 162 -9.14 -6.40 7.63
C THR A 162 -8.27 -5.20 7.96
N TYR A 163 -7.01 -5.19 7.51
CA TYR A 163 -6.01 -4.17 7.84
C TYR A 163 -6.48 -2.74 7.54
N ALA A 164 -7.03 -2.50 6.35
CA ALA A 164 -7.46 -1.16 5.94
C ALA A 164 -8.61 -0.64 6.81
N THR A 165 -9.58 -1.50 7.11
CA THR A 165 -10.72 -1.19 7.99
C THR A 165 -10.23 -0.92 9.41
N TRP A 166 -9.40 -1.82 9.95
CA TRP A 166 -8.83 -1.68 11.28
C TRP A 166 -8.00 -0.39 11.42
N LYS A 167 -7.15 -0.08 10.44
CA LYS A 167 -6.35 1.16 10.43
C LYS A 167 -7.23 2.40 10.51
N LYS A 168 -8.30 2.46 9.71
CA LYS A 168 -9.25 3.57 9.70
C LYS A 168 -9.97 3.70 11.05
N GLU A 169 -10.42 2.60 11.62
CA GLU A 169 -11.05 2.57 12.94
C GLU A 169 -10.07 3.02 14.02
N PHE A 170 -8.87 2.44 14.08
CA PHE A 170 -7.84 2.79 15.03
C PHE A 170 -7.52 4.29 14.98
N SER A 171 -7.28 4.85 13.79
CA SER A 171 -7.04 6.29 13.63
C SER A 171 -8.23 7.14 14.07
N HIS A 172 -9.46 6.71 13.79
CA HIS A 172 -10.67 7.39 14.25
C HIS A 172 -10.74 7.43 15.78
N TRP A 173 -10.47 6.29 16.45
CA TRP A 173 -10.44 6.20 17.91
C TRP A 173 -9.34 7.09 18.51
N MET A 174 -8.12 7.05 18.00
CA MET A 174 -7.03 7.88 18.51
C MET A 174 -7.34 9.38 18.39
N LYS A 175 -7.97 9.80 17.29
CA LYS A 175 -8.41 11.19 17.09
C LYS A 175 -9.57 11.58 17.99
N LYS A 176 -10.57 10.71 18.15
CA LYS A 176 -11.78 10.97 18.96
C LYS A 176 -11.46 11.20 20.44
N TYR A 177 -10.48 10.49 20.98
CA TYR A 177 -10.08 10.60 22.39
C TYR A 177 -8.83 11.46 22.61
N GLY A 178 -8.33 12.14 21.56
CA GLY A 178 -7.19 13.06 21.66
C GLY A 178 -5.94 12.43 22.27
N GLN A 179 -5.69 11.15 21.98
CA GLN A 179 -4.57 10.40 22.58
C GLN A 179 -3.23 10.96 22.10
N ASP A 180 -2.24 11.05 22.98
CA ASP A 180 -0.89 11.46 22.61
C ASP A 180 -0.15 10.35 21.84
N LYS A 181 0.99 10.69 21.20
CA LYS A 181 1.71 9.73 20.35
C LYS A 181 2.23 8.50 21.10
N ASP A 182 2.54 8.61 22.38
CA ASP A 182 3.07 7.51 23.19
C ASP A 182 1.93 6.59 23.67
N GLU A 183 0.80 7.16 24.07
CA GLU A 183 -0.44 6.44 24.34
C GLU A 183 -0.94 5.70 23.09
N GLN A 184 -0.90 6.36 21.93
CA GLN A 184 -1.27 5.73 20.67
C GLN A 184 -0.36 4.53 20.36
N LEU A 185 0.96 4.65 20.58
CA LEU A 185 1.91 3.55 20.37
C LEU A 185 1.66 2.38 21.33
N GLN A 186 1.36 2.65 22.60
CA GLN A 186 1.01 1.59 23.56
C GLN A 186 -0.27 0.85 23.16
N ARG A 187 -1.31 1.59 22.77
CA ARG A 187 -2.56 0.99 22.29
C ARG A 187 -2.38 0.24 20.97
N PHE A 188 -1.52 0.74 20.10
CA PHE A 188 -1.17 0.07 18.86
C PHE A 188 -0.55 -1.31 19.15
N ARG A 189 0.38 -1.40 20.11
CA ARG A 189 0.99 -2.67 20.54
C ARG A 189 -0.03 -3.63 21.15
N ASN A 190 -1.01 -3.13 21.90
CA ASN A 190 -2.08 -3.95 22.47
C ASN A 190 -3.08 -4.46 21.42
N ALA A 191 -3.32 -3.67 20.38
CA ALA A 191 -4.20 -4.02 19.27
C ALA A 191 -3.59 -5.07 18.32
N MET A 192 -2.29 -5.36 18.43
CA MET A 192 -1.61 -6.34 17.60
C MET A 192 -1.96 -7.79 17.99
N PRO A 193 -2.05 -8.72 17.02
CA PRO A 193 -2.28 -10.14 17.29
C PRO A 193 -1.15 -10.74 18.11
N LYS A 194 -1.47 -11.46 19.18
CA LYS A 194 -0.47 -12.07 20.07
C LYS A 194 0.29 -13.19 19.34
N GLY A 195 1.62 -13.23 19.51
CA GLY A 195 2.47 -14.26 18.92
C GLY A 195 2.73 -14.11 17.42
N SER A 196 2.33 -12.99 16.80
CA SER A 196 2.66 -12.69 15.40
C SER A 196 4.07 -12.11 15.27
N PHE A 197 4.79 -12.47 14.20
CA PHE A 197 6.08 -11.88 13.83
C PHE A 197 6.02 -10.33 13.79
N TRP A 198 4.92 -9.78 13.28
CA TRP A 198 4.73 -8.34 13.19
C TRP A 198 4.61 -7.68 14.56
N THR A 199 4.09 -8.40 15.55
CA THR A 199 4.00 -7.92 16.93
C THR A 199 5.39 -7.73 17.52
N ASP A 200 6.35 -8.60 17.19
CA ASP A 200 7.73 -8.45 17.64
C ASP A 200 8.46 -7.33 16.90
N GLN A 201 8.16 -7.10 15.62
CA GLN A 201 8.66 -5.94 14.86
C GLN A 201 8.09 -4.61 15.38
N VAL A 202 6.80 -4.56 15.73
CA VAL A 202 6.15 -3.35 16.25
C VAL A 202 6.59 -3.03 17.68
N LYS A 203 6.94 -4.04 18.49
CA LYS A 203 7.49 -3.83 19.84
C LYS A 203 8.82 -3.06 19.83
N THR A 204 9.64 -3.23 18.81
CA THR A 204 10.94 -2.54 18.70
C THR A 204 10.82 -1.10 18.19
N CYS A 205 9.64 -0.68 17.72
CA CYS A 205 9.39 0.68 17.26
C CYS A 205 9.36 1.68 18.42
N LYS A 206 10.04 2.82 18.23
CA LYS A 206 10.07 3.94 19.20
C LYS A 206 8.97 4.98 18.97
N THR A 207 8.37 5.00 17.78
CA THR A 207 7.30 5.93 17.42
C THR A 207 6.16 5.19 16.72
N ILE A 208 4.95 5.73 16.83
CA ILE A 208 3.79 5.19 16.10
C ILE A 208 3.96 5.30 14.57
N ASP A 209 4.63 6.34 14.09
CA ASP A 209 4.87 6.54 12.66
C ASP A 209 5.73 5.39 12.09
N SER A 210 6.76 4.94 12.81
CA SER A 210 7.55 3.76 12.42
C SER A 210 6.74 2.47 12.43
N ALA A 211 5.85 2.29 13.41
CA ALA A 211 4.98 1.13 13.48
C ALA A 211 4.00 1.07 12.29
N TRP A 212 3.46 2.22 11.87
CA TRP A 212 2.64 2.34 10.67
C TRP A 212 3.42 1.99 9.41
N ILE A 213 4.64 2.50 9.23
CA ILE A 213 5.46 2.22 8.04
C ILE A 213 5.69 0.71 7.87
N ILE A 214 6.00 0.00 8.94
CA ILE A 214 6.22 -1.46 8.90
C ILE A 214 4.96 -2.18 8.41
N LEU A 215 3.80 -1.86 9.01
CA LEU A 215 2.56 -2.52 8.63
C LEU A 215 2.08 -2.09 7.24
N ASP A 216 2.21 -0.82 6.87
CA ASP A 216 1.80 -0.32 5.56
C ASP A 216 2.59 -0.97 4.42
N THR A 217 3.89 -1.18 4.64
CA THR A 217 4.75 -1.85 3.67
C THR A 217 4.26 -3.27 3.33
N GLU A 218 3.66 -3.98 4.29
CA GLU A 218 3.17 -5.34 4.03
C GLU A 218 1.67 -5.50 3.82
N PHE A 219 0.86 -4.69 4.49
CA PHE A 219 -0.58 -4.88 4.55
C PHE A 219 -1.36 -3.81 3.78
N ALA A 220 -0.74 -2.67 3.42
CA ALA A 220 -1.37 -1.68 2.55
C ALA A 220 -1.18 -1.97 1.05
N ASP A 221 -0.38 -2.99 0.70
CA ASP A 221 -0.20 -3.39 -0.70
C ASP A 221 -1.48 -4.00 -1.28
N ARG A 222 -2.22 -3.15 -2.01
CA ARG A 222 -3.49 -3.50 -2.66
C ARG A 222 -3.32 -4.57 -3.73
N ARG A 223 -2.16 -4.67 -4.41
CA ARG A 223 -1.92 -5.71 -5.41
C ARG A 223 -1.85 -7.08 -4.73
N LYS A 224 -1.10 -7.17 -3.62
CA LYS A 224 -1.02 -8.42 -2.84
C LYS A 224 -2.39 -8.84 -2.28
N LEU A 225 -3.20 -7.88 -1.84
CA LEU A 225 -4.58 -8.17 -1.42
C LEU A 225 -5.42 -8.73 -2.57
N MET A 226 -5.36 -8.11 -3.76
CA MET A 226 -6.10 -8.59 -4.93
C MET A 226 -5.63 -9.98 -5.40
N ASP A 227 -4.32 -10.25 -5.38
CA ASP A 227 -3.76 -11.56 -5.73
C ASP A 227 -4.19 -12.65 -4.74
N GLU A 228 -4.23 -12.32 -3.45
CA GLU A 228 -4.73 -13.20 -2.38
C GLU A 228 -6.22 -13.51 -2.58
N LEU A 229 -7.03 -12.49 -2.89
CA LEU A 229 -8.46 -12.66 -3.23
C LEU A 229 -8.67 -13.50 -4.50
N HIS A 230 -7.90 -13.26 -5.56
CA HIS A 230 -7.96 -14.05 -6.78
C HIS A 230 -7.56 -15.51 -6.53
N THR A 231 -6.55 -15.73 -5.70
CA THR A 231 -6.12 -17.08 -5.30
C THR A 231 -7.22 -17.79 -4.50
N GLU A 232 -7.86 -17.10 -3.57
CA GLU A 232 -9.00 -17.63 -2.80
C GLU A 232 -10.18 -17.98 -3.71
N ILE A 233 -10.54 -17.10 -4.65
CA ILE A 233 -11.60 -17.34 -5.65
C ILE A 233 -11.28 -18.54 -6.54
N ASN A 234 -10.04 -18.67 -7.00
CA ASN A 234 -9.62 -19.78 -7.86
C ASN A 234 -9.55 -21.11 -7.09
N ASN A 235 -9.27 -21.07 -5.79
CA ASN A 235 -9.22 -22.25 -4.92
C ASN A 235 -10.59 -22.65 -4.37
N LEU A 236 -11.60 -21.77 -4.44
CA LEU A 236 -13.00 -22.14 -4.27
C LEU A 236 -13.41 -22.99 -5.48
N LYS A 237 -13.15 -24.30 -5.40
CA LYS A 237 -13.66 -25.30 -6.33
C LYS A 237 -15.12 -24.98 -6.64
N ALA A 238 -15.46 -25.01 -7.93
CA ALA A 238 -16.84 -25.00 -8.40
C ALA A 238 -17.66 -25.93 -7.51
N VAL A 239 -18.52 -25.33 -6.67
CA VAL A 239 -19.49 -26.08 -5.89
C VAL A 239 -20.22 -26.93 -6.91
N LYS A 240 -20.00 -28.24 -6.84
CA LYS A 240 -20.72 -29.21 -7.64
C LYS A 240 -22.18 -28.98 -7.27
N ARG A 241 -22.93 -28.29 -8.14
CA ARG A 241 -24.39 -28.26 -8.06
C ARG A 241 -24.79 -29.72 -8.21
N ASP A 242 -25.01 -30.39 -7.09
CA ASP A 242 -25.70 -31.67 -7.11
C ASP A 242 -27.13 -31.35 -7.54
N SER A 243 -27.38 -31.48 -8.84
CA SER A 243 -28.68 -31.36 -9.49
C SER A 243 -29.61 -32.54 -9.12
N LYS A 244 -29.59 -32.97 -7.85
CA LYS A 244 -30.46 -34.02 -7.30
C LYS A 244 -31.33 -33.45 -6.18
N SER A 245 -32.19 -32.49 -6.50
CA SER A 245 -33.43 -32.23 -5.75
C SER A 245 -34.28 -31.21 -6.49
N LEU A 246 -34.86 -31.61 -7.62
CA LEU A 246 -36.00 -30.91 -8.22
C LEU A 246 -36.89 -31.86 -9.05
N THR A 247 -37.00 -33.12 -8.64
CA THR A 247 -38.01 -34.06 -9.16
C THR A 247 -38.54 -34.92 -8.02
N HIS A 248 -39.30 -34.33 -7.10
CA HIS A 248 -40.30 -35.07 -6.34
C HIS A 248 -41.46 -34.16 -5.91
N SER A 249 -42.19 -33.62 -6.90
CA SER A 249 -43.48 -32.96 -6.65
C SER A 249 -44.34 -33.01 -7.92
N LEU A 250 -44.60 -34.21 -8.43
CA LEU A 250 -45.70 -34.47 -9.36
C LEU A 250 -45.93 -35.97 -9.51
N ARG A 251 -46.58 -36.57 -8.50
CA ARG A 251 -47.46 -37.74 -8.58
C ARG A 251 -47.83 -38.19 -7.16
N GLN A 252 -48.97 -37.73 -6.67
CA GLN A 252 -50.22 -38.50 -6.57
C GLN A 252 -51.30 -37.59 -6.00
#